data_AF-A0A8B6EWR6-F1
#
_entry.id   AF-A0A8B6EWR6-F1
#
_cell.length_a   1.000
_cell.length_b   1.000
_cell.length_c   1.000
_cell.angle_alpha   90.00
_cell.angle_beta   90.00
_cell.angle_gamma   90.00
#
_symmetry.space_group_name_H-M   'P 1'
#
loop_
_entity.id
_entity.type
_entity.pdbx_description
1 polymer ?
#
loop_
_entity_poly.entity_id
_entity_poly.type
_entity_poly.pdbx_seq_one_letter_code
_entity_poly.pdbx_strand_id
1 'polypeptide(L)'
;AQEFPRLKIFRFENAIFFVSVEHFRNTLYKCTINPRHLKTEISKAKMRAHNQREQQEVEYNIRNSSSNMDGGSMELAPIDLPEVTVNIPAIPYDIVILDCSTWSFIDSMGVKALTNVIKEYRDVEIDIYLAFCKAGVREMFEKTGFFDMLDREKLFPTIHDAVLHTFQAQKKDEPKTETSDDGGPSKNESEISPIATDGSSTDEGLANQASEDERL
;
A
#
# COMPACT_ATOMS: atom_id res chain seq x y z
N ALA A 1 -13.88 -14.41 14.22
CA ALA A 1 -12.56 -14.18 13.61
C ALA A 1 -12.43 -12.68 13.31
N GLN A 2 -11.21 -12.16 13.14
CA GLN A 2 -11.03 -10.79 12.65
C GLN A 2 -10.87 -10.86 11.13
N GLU A 3 -11.87 -10.38 10.41
CA GLU A 3 -11.80 -10.18 8.97
C GLU A 3 -11.23 -8.79 8.69
N PHE A 4 -10.36 -8.68 7.69
CA PHE A 4 -9.67 -7.44 7.33
C PHE A 4 -10.25 -6.94 6.00
N PRO A 5 -11.11 -5.92 6.00
CA PRO A 5 -11.70 -5.40 4.78
C PRO A 5 -10.61 -4.97 3.80
N ARG A 6 -10.79 -5.32 2.53
CA ARG A 6 -9.86 -5.01 1.42
C ARG A 6 -8.44 -5.56 1.57
N LEU A 7 -8.17 -6.52 2.45
CA LEU A 7 -6.82 -7.06 2.67
C LEU A 7 -6.76 -8.59 2.49
N LYS A 8 -5.68 -9.08 1.85
CA LYS A 8 -5.43 -10.50 1.63
C LYS A 8 -4.06 -10.90 2.18
N ILE A 9 -4.01 -11.95 3.01
CA ILE A 9 -2.74 -12.56 3.47
C ILE A 9 -2.47 -13.82 2.62
N PHE A 10 -1.25 -13.99 2.16
CA PHE A 10 -0.80 -15.19 1.43
C PHE A 10 0.55 -15.69 1.98
N ARG A 11 0.66 -17.01 2.13
CA ARG A 11 1.83 -17.72 2.66
C ARG A 11 2.29 -18.75 1.64
N PHE A 12 3.59 -18.83 1.39
CA PHE A 12 4.19 -19.81 0.46
C PHE A 12 5.17 -20.71 1.21
N GLU A 13 4.89 -22.00 1.30
CA GLU A 13 5.64 -22.93 2.17
C GLU A 13 6.89 -23.51 1.51
N ASN A 14 7.72 -22.65 0.90
CA ASN A 14 9.02 -23.01 0.35
C ASN A 14 9.97 -21.80 0.31
N ALA A 15 11.26 -22.05 0.07
CA ALA A 15 12.21 -21.02 -0.34
C ALA A 15 11.93 -20.58 -1.79
N ILE A 16 12.31 -19.34 -2.15
CA ILE A 16 12.13 -18.81 -3.51
C ILE A 16 13.48 -18.78 -4.23
N PHE A 17 13.67 -19.66 -5.18
CA PHE A 17 14.90 -19.76 -5.98
C PHE A 17 14.52 -20.17 -7.40
N PHE A 18 15.47 -20.14 -8.35
CA PHE A 18 15.22 -20.33 -9.78
C PHE A 18 14.19 -21.43 -10.13
N VAL A 19 14.26 -22.59 -9.45
CA VAL A 19 13.36 -23.74 -9.68
C VAL A 19 11.95 -23.52 -9.09
N SER A 20 11.81 -22.86 -7.93
CA SER A 20 10.52 -22.68 -7.25
C SER A 20 9.76 -21.42 -7.68
N VAL A 21 10.41 -20.49 -8.38
CA VAL A 21 9.85 -19.21 -8.87
C VAL A 21 8.50 -19.36 -9.60
N GLU A 22 8.39 -20.32 -10.52
CA GLU A 22 7.14 -20.51 -11.26
C GLU A 22 6.03 -21.08 -10.37
N HIS A 23 6.36 -22.02 -9.49
CA HIS A 23 5.40 -22.57 -8.53
C HIS A 23 4.90 -21.51 -7.56
N PHE A 24 5.79 -20.65 -7.04
CA PHE A 24 5.43 -19.48 -6.23
C PHE A 24 4.43 -18.57 -6.95
N ARG A 25 4.77 -18.07 -8.14
CA ARG A 25 3.93 -17.16 -8.92
C ARG A 25 2.56 -17.77 -9.22
N ASN A 26 2.55 -19.00 -9.73
CA ASN A 26 1.31 -19.68 -10.15
C ASN A 26 0.41 -20.00 -8.94
N THR A 27 0.98 -20.23 -7.75
CA THR A 27 0.22 -20.46 -6.51
C THR A 27 -0.33 -19.14 -5.95
N LEU A 28 0.49 -18.08 -5.91
CA LEU A 28 0.06 -16.73 -5.53
C LEU A 28 -1.12 -16.25 -6.38
N TYR A 29 -1.00 -16.34 -7.72
CA TYR A 29 -2.04 -15.85 -8.64
C TYR A 29 -3.33 -16.69 -8.57
N LYS A 30 -3.25 -17.95 -8.11
CA LYS A 30 -4.40 -18.83 -7.88
C LYS A 30 -5.09 -18.59 -6.52
N CYS A 31 -4.32 -18.27 -5.48
CA CYS A 31 -4.84 -18.01 -4.12
C CYS A 31 -5.28 -16.55 -3.89
N THR A 32 -4.94 -15.65 -4.82
CA THR A 32 -5.31 -14.25 -4.83
C THR A 32 -6.09 -13.91 -6.11
N ILE A 33 -5.60 -13.01 -6.94
CA ILE A 33 -6.13 -12.62 -8.26
C ILE A 33 -4.93 -12.56 -9.21
N ASN A 34 -5.11 -12.94 -10.47
CA ASN A 34 -4.04 -12.91 -11.44
C ASN A 34 -3.94 -11.49 -12.06
N PRO A 35 -2.90 -10.70 -11.73
CA PRO A 35 -2.82 -9.30 -12.15
C PRO A 35 -2.79 -9.14 -13.67
N ARG A 36 -2.15 -10.08 -14.41
CA ARG A 36 -2.06 -10.02 -15.88
C ARG A 36 -3.43 -10.10 -16.54
N HIS A 37 -4.31 -10.94 -16.00
CA HIS A 37 -5.68 -11.08 -16.48
C HIS A 37 -6.53 -9.86 -16.09
N LEU A 38 -6.42 -9.40 -14.83
CA LEU A 38 -7.11 -8.21 -14.36
C LEU A 38 -6.74 -6.96 -15.18
N LYS A 39 -5.46 -6.71 -15.45
CA LYS A 39 -4.96 -5.61 -16.32
C LYS A 39 -5.56 -5.68 -17.72
N THR A 40 -5.70 -6.89 -18.26
CA THR A 40 -6.28 -7.16 -19.58
C THR A 40 -7.77 -6.84 -19.61
N GLU A 41 -8.54 -7.25 -18.60
CA GLU A 41 -9.98 -6.94 -18.53
C GLU A 41 -10.26 -5.46 -18.22
N ILE A 42 -9.46 -4.81 -17.36
CA ILE A 42 -9.53 -3.36 -17.12
C ILE A 42 -9.28 -2.59 -18.43
N SER A 43 -8.24 -2.96 -19.19
CA SER A 43 -7.95 -2.33 -20.49
C SER A 43 -9.07 -2.52 -21.50
N LYS A 44 -9.68 -3.72 -21.56
CA LYS A 44 -10.84 -4.00 -22.41
C LYS A 44 -12.08 -3.19 -22.00
N ALA A 45 -12.34 -3.06 -20.70
CA ALA A 45 -13.48 -2.29 -20.18
C ALA A 45 -13.32 -0.80 -20.51
N LYS A 46 -12.14 -0.21 -20.24
CA LYS A 46 -11.82 1.18 -20.57
C LYS A 46 -11.92 1.45 -22.09
N MET A 47 -11.40 0.54 -22.93
CA MET A 47 -11.53 0.63 -24.40
C MET A 47 -12.98 0.57 -24.89
N ARG A 48 -13.80 -0.33 -24.34
CA ARG A 48 -15.23 -0.43 -24.70
C ARG A 48 -15.99 0.85 -24.36
N ALA A 49 -15.74 1.42 -23.17
CA ALA A 49 -16.37 2.67 -22.76
C ALA A 49 -15.94 3.86 -23.63
N HIS A 50 -14.67 3.94 -24.03
CA HIS A 50 -14.18 4.95 -24.97
C HIS A 50 -14.95 4.88 -26.31
N ASN A 51 -14.96 3.70 -26.94
CA ASN A 51 -15.61 3.49 -28.22
C ASN A 51 -17.14 3.73 -28.15
N GLN A 52 -17.78 3.40 -27.03
CA GLN A 52 -19.20 3.68 -26.80
C GLN A 52 -19.47 5.18 -26.69
N ARG A 53 -18.62 5.92 -25.98
CA ARG A 53 -18.71 7.37 -25.85
C ARG A 53 -18.50 8.07 -27.20
N GLU A 54 -17.48 7.67 -27.97
CA GLU A 54 -17.26 8.20 -29.33
C GLU A 54 -18.47 7.95 -30.24
N GLN A 55 -19.10 6.77 -30.15
CA GLN A 55 -20.31 6.45 -30.91
C GLN A 55 -21.52 7.32 -30.49
N GLN A 56 -21.73 7.54 -29.20
CA GLN A 56 -22.77 8.44 -28.68
C GLN A 56 -22.53 9.90 -29.12
N GLU A 57 -21.29 10.40 -29.05
CA GLU A 57 -20.94 11.75 -29.48
C GLU A 57 -21.14 11.94 -30.99
N VAL A 58 -20.86 10.92 -31.82
CA VAL A 58 -21.17 10.94 -33.26
C VAL A 58 -22.69 10.90 -33.53
N GLU A 59 -23.43 10.02 -32.86
CA GLU A 59 -24.90 9.91 -33.04
C GLU A 59 -25.62 11.21 -32.66
N TYR A 60 -25.23 11.81 -31.53
CA TYR A 60 -25.73 13.11 -31.07
C TYR A 60 -25.51 14.23 -32.11
N ASN A 61 -24.29 14.32 -32.66
CA ASN A 61 -23.96 15.33 -33.67
C ASN A 61 -24.75 15.15 -34.98
N ILE A 62 -24.99 13.91 -35.42
CA ILE A 62 -25.84 13.61 -36.59
C ILE A 62 -27.29 14.02 -36.32
N ARG A 63 -27.82 13.70 -35.13
CA ARG A 63 -29.20 13.99 -34.74
C ARG A 63 -29.48 15.49 -34.70
N ASN A 64 -28.62 16.28 -34.04
CA ASN A 64 -28.77 17.74 -33.96
C ASN A 64 -28.55 18.45 -35.31
N SER A 65 -27.72 17.89 -36.20
CA SER A 65 -27.56 18.41 -37.56
C SER A 65 -28.83 18.23 -38.42
N SER A 66 -29.68 17.26 -38.08
CA SER A 66 -30.86 16.88 -38.87
C SER A 66 -32.13 17.69 -38.54
N SER A 67 -32.18 18.36 -37.38
CA SER A 67 -33.36 19.13 -36.94
C SER A 67 -33.45 20.56 -37.49
N ASN A 68 -32.45 21.02 -38.24
CA ASN A 68 -32.23 22.44 -38.54
C ASN A 68 -32.94 22.95 -39.82
N MET A 69 -34.15 22.45 -40.11
CA MET A 69 -34.88 22.67 -41.38
C MET A 69 -36.33 23.18 -41.25
N ASP A 70 -36.78 23.55 -40.05
CA ASP A 70 -38.02 24.34 -39.87
C ASP A 70 -37.79 25.48 -38.87
N GLY A 71 -38.45 26.63 -39.09
CA GLY A 71 -38.13 27.93 -38.51
C GLY A 71 -38.60 28.16 -37.07
N GLY A 72 -38.77 27.10 -36.28
CA GLY A 72 -39.28 27.18 -34.91
C GLY A 72 -38.19 27.42 -33.87
N SER A 73 -38.08 28.64 -33.34
CA SER A 73 -37.23 28.93 -32.18
C SER A 73 -37.82 28.31 -30.91
N MET A 74 -37.32 27.13 -30.51
CA MET A 74 -37.72 26.45 -29.29
C MET A 74 -36.54 26.22 -28.34
N GLU A 75 -36.81 26.32 -27.04
CA GLU A 75 -35.82 26.27 -25.97
C GLU A 75 -35.17 24.89 -25.87
N LEU A 76 -33.83 24.84 -25.85
CA LEU A 76 -33.06 23.60 -25.81
C LEU A 76 -33.08 23.00 -24.41
N ALA A 77 -34.08 22.17 -24.13
CA ALA A 77 -34.10 21.33 -22.93
C ALA A 77 -32.83 20.45 -22.88
N PRO A 78 -32.11 20.39 -21.73
CA PRO A 78 -30.95 19.51 -21.58
C PRO A 78 -31.33 18.05 -21.84
N ILE A 79 -30.69 17.43 -22.83
CA ILE A 79 -30.84 16.00 -23.10
C ILE A 79 -29.96 15.25 -22.11
N ASP A 80 -30.60 14.51 -21.22
CA ASP A 80 -29.95 13.67 -20.21
C ASP A 80 -29.24 12.50 -20.92
N LEU A 81 -27.93 12.64 -21.14
CA LEU A 81 -27.13 11.68 -21.90
C LEU A 81 -26.81 10.47 -20.99
N PRO A 82 -27.19 9.23 -21.38
CA PRO A 82 -27.04 8.07 -20.50
C PRO A 82 -25.56 7.77 -20.23
N GLU A 83 -25.17 7.90 -18.96
CA GLU A 83 -23.78 7.76 -18.50
C GLU A 83 -23.17 6.42 -18.94
N VAL A 84 -22.00 6.47 -19.59
CA VAL A 84 -21.26 5.29 -20.06
C VAL A 84 -20.58 4.62 -18.87
N THR A 85 -21.37 3.84 -18.12
CA THR A 85 -20.92 3.11 -16.93
C THR A 85 -19.81 2.11 -17.26
N VAL A 86 -18.58 2.40 -16.83
CA VAL A 86 -17.44 1.50 -17.02
C VAL A 86 -17.56 0.34 -16.03
N ASN A 87 -18.06 -0.81 -16.48
CA ASN A 87 -18.12 -2.03 -15.66
C ASN A 87 -16.71 -2.63 -15.49
N ILE A 88 -15.95 -2.07 -14.53
CA ILE A 88 -14.63 -2.54 -14.12
C ILE A 88 -14.81 -3.77 -13.21
N PRO A 89 -14.02 -4.85 -13.38
CA PRO A 89 -14.08 -6.01 -12.48
C PRO A 89 -13.84 -5.60 -11.02
N ALA A 90 -14.80 -5.88 -10.14
CA ALA A 90 -14.71 -5.53 -8.72
C ALA A 90 -13.54 -6.26 -8.05
N ILE A 91 -12.53 -5.50 -7.61
CA ILE A 91 -11.35 -6.03 -6.91
C ILE A 91 -11.70 -6.13 -5.40
N PRO A 92 -11.66 -7.33 -4.78
CA PRO A 92 -12.08 -7.49 -3.39
C PRO A 92 -11.03 -7.07 -2.34
N TYR A 93 -9.82 -6.70 -2.75
CA TYR A 93 -8.74 -6.18 -1.90
C TYR A 93 -7.76 -5.33 -2.70
N ASP A 94 -7.21 -4.31 -2.05
CA ASP A 94 -6.16 -3.43 -2.58
C ASP A 94 -4.77 -3.79 -2.04
N ILE A 95 -4.65 -4.56 -0.95
CA ILE A 95 -3.36 -4.96 -0.36
C ILE A 95 -3.22 -6.48 -0.22
N VAL A 96 -2.06 -6.99 -0.62
CA VAL A 96 -1.62 -8.38 -0.40
C VAL A 96 -0.40 -8.40 0.51
N ILE A 97 -0.53 -8.99 1.71
CA ILE A 97 0.60 -9.28 2.60
C ILE A 97 1.16 -10.67 2.27
N LEU A 98 2.45 -10.73 1.95
CA LEU A 98 3.20 -11.98 1.81
C LEU A 98 3.85 -12.37 3.14
N ASP A 99 3.45 -13.52 3.68
CA ASP A 99 4.12 -14.18 4.80
C ASP A 99 5.39 -14.89 4.31
N CYS A 100 6.55 -14.30 4.62
CA CYS A 100 7.87 -14.85 4.33
C CYS A 100 8.45 -15.68 5.50
N SER A 101 7.68 -15.98 6.55
CA SER A 101 8.17 -16.73 7.72
C SER A 101 8.68 -18.14 7.39
N THR A 102 8.25 -18.71 6.27
CA THR A 102 8.71 -19.98 5.69
C THR A 102 9.97 -19.86 4.84
N TRP A 103 10.28 -18.68 4.29
CA TRP A 103 11.38 -18.52 3.34
C TRP A 103 12.73 -18.62 4.08
N SER A 104 13.45 -19.72 3.92
CA SER A 104 14.78 -19.90 4.51
C SER A 104 15.86 -19.13 3.73
N PHE A 105 15.67 -18.97 2.43
CA PHE A 105 16.60 -18.40 1.47
C PHE A 105 15.84 -17.80 0.28
N ILE A 106 16.46 -16.83 -0.41
CA ILE A 106 16.04 -16.35 -1.73
C ILE A 106 17.28 -16.16 -2.61
N ASP A 107 17.22 -16.59 -3.89
CA ASP A 107 18.30 -16.31 -4.86
C ASP A 107 18.00 -15.07 -5.72
N SER A 108 18.96 -14.63 -6.53
CA SER A 108 18.80 -13.44 -7.38
C SER A 108 17.73 -13.58 -8.47
N MET A 109 17.40 -14.81 -8.91
CA MET A 109 16.28 -15.06 -9.81
C MET A 109 14.95 -15.02 -9.05
N GLY A 110 14.93 -15.47 -7.80
CA GLY A 110 13.84 -15.35 -6.85
C GLY A 110 13.49 -13.90 -6.53
N VAL A 111 14.48 -13.07 -6.22
CA VAL A 111 14.25 -11.62 -6.04
C VAL A 111 13.77 -10.98 -7.34
N LYS A 112 14.38 -11.30 -8.49
CA LYS A 112 13.92 -10.80 -9.80
C LYS A 112 12.47 -11.20 -10.11
N ALA A 113 12.06 -12.41 -9.75
CA ALA A 113 10.68 -12.86 -9.89
C ALA A 113 9.72 -12.14 -8.94
N LEU A 114 10.10 -11.96 -7.67
CA LEU A 114 9.32 -11.20 -6.69
C LEU A 114 9.14 -9.74 -7.11
N THR A 115 10.20 -9.10 -7.61
CA THR A 115 10.16 -7.75 -8.22
C THR A 115 9.17 -7.67 -9.39
N ASN A 116 9.15 -8.66 -10.28
CA ASN A 116 8.19 -8.70 -11.39
C ASN A 116 6.76 -8.89 -10.90
N VAL A 117 6.55 -9.80 -9.94
CA VAL A 117 5.25 -10.01 -9.27
C VAL A 117 4.73 -8.71 -8.66
N ILE A 118 5.54 -8.01 -7.86
CA ILE A 118 5.18 -6.73 -7.22
C ILE A 118 4.76 -5.68 -8.27
N LYS A 119 5.51 -5.56 -9.38
CA LYS A 119 5.17 -4.65 -10.47
C LYS A 119 3.85 -5.02 -11.16
N GLU A 120 3.59 -6.31 -11.36
CA GLU A 120 2.35 -6.78 -11.96
C GLU A 120 1.13 -6.50 -11.08
N TYR A 121 1.22 -6.58 -9.74
CA TYR A 121 0.13 -6.15 -8.86
C TYR A 121 -0.02 -4.61 -8.82
N ARG A 122 1.09 -3.86 -8.80
CA ARG A 122 1.07 -2.39 -8.83
C ARG A 122 0.42 -1.84 -10.11
N ASP A 123 0.61 -2.54 -11.23
CA ASP A 123 -0.03 -2.31 -12.54
C ASP A 123 -1.57 -2.43 -12.55
N VAL A 124 -2.16 -2.98 -11.48
CA VAL A 124 -3.62 -3.13 -11.28
C VAL A 124 -4.08 -2.53 -9.94
N GLU A 125 -3.34 -1.56 -9.42
CA GLU A 125 -3.68 -0.80 -8.21
C GLU A 125 -3.76 -1.68 -6.94
N ILE A 126 -3.02 -2.80 -6.92
CA ILE A 126 -2.86 -3.68 -5.75
C ILE A 126 -1.42 -3.57 -5.22
N ASP A 127 -1.27 -3.25 -3.93
CA ASP A 127 0.03 -3.10 -3.28
C ASP A 127 0.49 -4.42 -2.63
N ILE A 128 1.78 -4.73 -2.67
CA ILE A 128 2.37 -5.89 -1.98
C ILE A 128 3.22 -5.44 -0.80
N TYR A 129 2.90 -5.98 0.38
CA TYR A 129 3.65 -5.81 1.61
C TYR A 129 4.34 -7.14 1.98
N LEU A 130 5.52 -7.09 2.60
CA LEU A 130 6.29 -8.27 3.00
C LEU A 130 6.37 -8.36 4.53
N ALA A 131 6.14 -9.54 5.11
CA ALA A 131 6.23 -9.78 6.55
C ALA A 131 7.16 -10.95 6.89
N PHE A 132 7.79 -10.91 8.08
CA PHE A 132 8.67 -11.99 8.60
C PHE A 132 9.92 -12.32 7.75
N CYS A 133 10.44 -11.37 6.97
CA CYS A 133 11.65 -11.59 6.16
C CYS A 133 12.91 -11.77 7.03
N LYS A 134 13.49 -12.98 7.01
CA LYS A 134 14.71 -13.34 7.75
C LYS A 134 15.93 -12.52 7.28
N ALA A 135 16.96 -12.46 8.13
CA ALA A 135 18.17 -11.67 7.88
C ALA A 135 18.80 -11.94 6.49
N GLY A 136 19.09 -13.20 6.13
CA GLY A 136 19.67 -13.54 4.82
C GLY A 136 18.76 -13.27 3.61
N VAL A 137 17.43 -13.22 3.81
CA VAL A 137 16.47 -12.79 2.78
C VAL A 137 16.57 -11.27 2.57
N ARG A 138 16.64 -10.50 3.66
CA ARG A 138 16.85 -9.04 3.61
C ARG A 138 18.23 -8.68 3.05
N GLU A 139 19.28 -9.42 3.41
CA GLU A 139 20.63 -9.25 2.87
C GLU A 139 20.65 -9.46 1.34
N MET A 140 19.94 -10.46 0.82
CA MET A 140 19.80 -10.66 -0.63
C MET A 140 19.03 -9.51 -1.29
N PHE A 141 17.96 -8.99 -0.66
CA PHE A 141 17.25 -7.81 -1.15
C PHE A 141 18.18 -6.58 -1.28
N GLU A 142 19.06 -6.35 -0.30
CA GLU A 142 20.03 -5.25 -0.35
C GLU A 142 21.10 -5.48 -1.43
N LYS A 143 21.65 -6.69 -1.54
CA LYS A 143 22.63 -7.07 -2.57
C LYS A 143 22.10 -7.03 -4.02
N THR A 144 20.79 -6.92 -4.21
CA THR A 144 20.15 -6.97 -5.55
C THR A 144 19.39 -5.69 -5.92
N GLY A 145 19.49 -4.61 -5.13
CA GLY A 145 18.78 -3.35 -5.41
C GLY A 145 17.26 -3.44 -5.27
N PHE A 146 16.75 -4.41 -4.50
CA PHE A 146 15.30 -4.63 -4.35
C PHE A 146 14.58 -3.41 -3.75
N PHE A 147 15.25 -2.71 -2.83
CA PHE A 147 14.72 -1.51 -2.18
C PHE A 147 14.79 -0.24 -3.03
N ASP A 148 15.36 -0.31 -4.23
CA ASP A 148 15.26 0.74 -5.26
C ASP A 148 13.91 0.64 -6.03
N MET A 149 13.09 -0.36 -5.69
CA MET A 149 11.85 -0.73 -6.38
C MET A 149 10.66 -0.93 -5.43
N LEU A 150 10.89 -1.54 -4.26
CA LEU A 150 9.92 -1.62 -3.17
C LEU A 150 10.35 -0.73 -2.01
N ASP A 151 9.45 0.16 -1.60
CA ASP A 151 9.64 1.07 -0.47
C ASP A 151 9.95 0.27 0.80
N ARG A 152 10.98 0.66 1.57
CA ARG A 152 11.36 -0.05 2.82
C ARG A 152 10.24 -0.04 3.87
N GLU A 153 9.31 0.92 3.78
CA GLU A 153 8.09 1.01 4.59
C GLU A 153 7.09 -0.13 4.32
N LYS A 154 7.24 -0.88 3.22
CA LYS A 154 6.41 -2.07 2.89
C LYS A 154 7.02 -3.39 3.39
N LEU A 155 8.03 -3.32 4.26
CA LEU A 155 8.72 -4.47 4.86
C LEU A 155 8.55 -4.46 6.39
N PHE A 156 7.85 -5.46 6.92
CA PHE A 156 7.40 -5.50 8.31
C PHE A 156 8.02 -6.64 9.13
N PRO A 157 8.30 -6.43 10.44
CA PRO A 157 8.75 -7.50 11.33
C PRO A 157 7.73 -8.64 11.41
N THR A 158 6.44 -8.31 11.56
CA THR A 158 5.32 -9.26 11.65
C THR A 158 4.17 -8.91 10.71
N ILE A 159 3.25 -9.86 10.50
CA ILE A 159 1.98 -9.60 9.80
C ILE A 159 1.10 -8.59 10.56
N HIS A 160 1.20 -8.53 11.89
CA HIS A 160 0.41 -7.59 12.69
C HIS A 160 0.80 -6.14 12.43
N ASP A 161 2.11 -5.86 12.34
CA ASP A 161 2.63 -4.52 12.02
C ASP A 161 2.20 -4.07 10.62
N ALA A 162 2.26 -4.99 9.65
CA ALA A 162 1.81 -4.76 8.28
C ALA A 162 0.31 -4.41 8.21
N VAL A 163 -0.55 -5.18 8.89
CA VAL A 163 -1.99 -4.92 9.01
C VAL A 163 -2.28 -3.61 9.74
N LEU A 164 -1.51 -3.30 10.78
CA LEU A 164 -1.68 -2.05 11.53
C LEU A 164 -1.29 -0.83 10.67
N HIS A 165 -0.28 -0.96 9.80
CA HIS A 165 0.09 0.06 8.82
C HIS A 165 -1.03 0.33 7.81
N THR A 166 -1.66 -0.71 7.25
CA THR A 166 -2.74 -0.53 6.26
C THR A 166 -3.94 0.22 6.83
N PHE A 167 -4.29 -0.02 8.10
CA PHE A 167 -5.35 0.73 8.78
C PHE A 167 -4.98 2.19 9.09
N GLN A 168 -3.69 2.51 9.29
CA GLN A 168 -3.24 3.88 9.49
C GLN A 168 -3.17 4.66 8.17
N ALA A 169 -2.86 3.99 7.06
CA ALA A 169 -2.91 4.58 5.72
C ALA A 169 -4.34 5.00 5.35
N GLN A 170 -5.31 4.08 5.42
CA GLN A 170 -6.72 4.36 5.08
C GLN A 170 -7.33 5.53 5.89
N LYS A 171 -6.87 5.76 7.13
CA LYS A 171 -7.29 6.90 7.97
C LYS A 171 -6.63 8.25 7.63
N LYS A 172 -5.62 8.29 6.76
CA LYS A 172 -5.06 9.55 6.22
C LYS A 172 -5.78 10.01 4.96
N ASP A 173 -6.42 9.09 4.24
CA ASP A 173 -7.14 9.37 3.00
C ASP A 173 -8.60 9.79 3.21
N GLU A 174 -9.11 9.70 4.44
CA GLU A 174 -10.37 10.36 4.82
C GLU A 174 -10.19 11.90 4.79
N PRO A 175 -11.04 12.64 4.05
CA PRO A 175 -10.93 14.10 3.98
C PRO A 175 -11.23 14.71 5.35
N LYS A 176 -10.25 15.41 5.91
CA LYS A 176 -10.42 16.17 7.16
C LYS A 176 -11.55 17.17 7.00
N THR A 177 -12.67 16.92 7.67
CA THR A 177 -13.75 17.91 7.77
C THR A 177 -13.23 19.04 8.66
N GLU A 178 -12.98 20.21 8.09
CA GLU A 178 -12.57 21.40 8.83
C GLU A 178 -13.75 21.91 9.66
N THR A 179 -13.83 21.48 10.92
CA THR A 179 -14.65 22.16 11.92
C THR A 179 -13.87 23.36 12.44
N SER A 180 -14.09 24.50 11.81
CA SER A 180 -13.68 25.81 12.34
C SER A 180 -14.33 26.04 13.71
N ASP A 181 -13.53 26.42 14.70
CA ASP A 181 -14.01 27.16 15.86
C ASP A 181 -12.92 28.15 16.27
N ASP A 182 -13.29 29.41 16.54
CA ASP A 182 -12.38 30.56 16.62
C ASP A 182 -12.69 31.46 17.82
N GLY A 183 -11.64 31.86 18.55
CA GLY A 183 -11.73 32.69 19.77
C GLY A 183 -12.35 31.96 20.98
N GLY A 184 -12.06 32.35 22.23
CA GLY A 184 -11.23 33.44 22.72
C GLY A 184 -11.05 33.38 24.25
N PRO A 185 -10.24 34.26 24.87
CA PRO A 185 -9.48 33.86 26.07
C PRO A 185 -9.82 34.58 27.40
N SER A 186 -9.54 33.90 28.51
CA SER A 186 -9.06 34.47 29.79
C SER A 186 -8.40 33.35 30.61
N LYS A 187 -7.11 33.43 30.95
CA LYS A 187 -6.51 34.19 32.06
C LYS A 187 -6.95 33.73 33.45
N ASN A 188 -6.02 33.12 34.20
CA ASN A 188 -5.50 33.77 35.40
C ASN A 188 -4.10 33.24 35.79
N GLU A 189 -3.28 34.12 36.35
CA GLU A 189 -2.12 33.82 37.20
C GLU A 189 -2.67 33.48 38.63
N SER A 190 -1.95 33.00 39.64
CA SER A 190 -0.53 32.70 39.93
C SER A 190 -0.50 31.44 40.86
N GLU A 191 0.61 30.82 41.28
CA GLU A 191 1.65 31.31 42.21
C GLU A 191 2.94 30.47 42.15
N ILE A 192 3.99 30.98 42.80
CA ILE A 192 5.35 30.43 42.83
C ILE A 192 5.71 30.09 44.29
N SER A 193 6.29 28.91 44.54
CA SER A 193 7.63 28.81 45.18
C SER A 193 8.07 27.35 45.44
N PRO A 194 9.39 27.06 45.41
CA PRO A 194 9.94 25.75 45.73
C PRO A 194 10.30 25.61 47.22
N ILE A 195 10.51 24.37 47.66
CA ILE A 195 11.23 24.02 48.90
C ILE A 195 12.47 23.21 48.52
N ALA A 196 13.57 23.43 49.24
CA ALA A 196 14.87 22.79 49.06
C ALA A 196 15.43 22.35 50.43
N THR A 197 16.49 21.51 50.40
CA THR A 197 17.34 21.08 51.56
C THR A 197 16.59 20.30 52.66
N ASP A 198 17.12 19.23 53.27
CA ASP A 198 18.50 18.75 53.44
C ASP A 198 18.72 17.31 52.90
N GLY A 199 19.94 16.73 52.86
CA GLY A 199 21.25 17.28 53.22
C GLY A 199 22.06 16.47 54.22
N SER A 200 22.74 15.40 53.77
CA SER A 200 23.98 14.91 54.42
C SER A 200 24.86 14.13 53.44
N SER A 201 26.17 14.38 53.50
CA SER A 201 27.23 13.69 52.74
C SER A 201 28.10 12.88 53.69
N THR A 202 28.65 11.74 53.23
CA THR A 202 29.91 11.07 53.64
C THR A 202 29.93 9.65 53.06
N ASP A 203 31.04 9.07 52.59
CA ASP A 203 32.34 9.63 52.18
C ASP A 203 33.10 8.61 51.31
N GLU A 204 34.40 8.83 51.06
CA GLU A 204 35.43 7.90 50.56
C GLU A 204 35.14 6.39 50.77
N GLY A 205 35.45 5.47 49.84
CA GLY A 205 36.40 5.54 48.73
C GLY A 205 37.62 4.65 48.99
N LEU A 206 38.03 3.81 48.04
CA LEU A 206 39.32 3.10 48.03
C LEU A 206 39.54 2.42 46.67
N ALA A 207 40.81 2.31 46.25
CA ALA A 207 41.20 1.69 44.97
C ALA A 207 42.20 0.53 45.19
N ASN A 208 42.18 -0.43 44.26
CA ASN A 208 43.29 -1.30 43.82
C ASN A 208 42.83 -1.86 42.45
N GLN A 209 43.54 -1.79 41.33
CA GLN A 209 44.95 -2.05 40.99
C GLN A 209 45.36 -3.54 41.01
N ALA A 210 46.32 -3.84 40.11
CA ALA A 210 46.97 -5.12 39.81
C ALA A 210 46.12 -6.17 39.04
N SER A 211 46.64 -6.98 38.11
CA SER A 211 47.70 -6.80 37.07
C SER A 211 47.94 -8.15 36.35
N GLU A 212 48.09 -8.13 35.02
CA GLU A 212 48.88 -9.10 34.21
C GLU A 212 48.44 -10.60 34.22
N ASP A 213 48.84 -11.45 33.26
CA ASP A 213 48.97 -11.20 31.79
C ASP A 213 48.03 -12.18 31.05
N GLU A 214 48.36 -13.26 30.31
CA GLU A 214 49.57 -13.80 29.64
C GLU A 214 49.08 -14.48 28.35
N ARG A 215 49.98 -14.86 27.44
CA ARG A 215 49.71 -15.19 26.03
C ARG A 215 49.33 -16.66 25.81
N LEU A 216 48.50 -16.92 24.78
CA LEU A 216 48.97 -17.53 23.51
C LEU A 216 47.95 -17.36 22.37
#